data_AF-A0A1J3IES2-F1
#
_entry.id   AF-A0A1J3IES2-F1
#
_cell.length_a   1.000
_cell.length_b   1.000
_cell.length_c   1.000
_cell.angle_alpha   90.00
_cell.angle_beta   90.00
_cell.angle_gamma   90.00
#
_symmetry.space_group_name_H-M   'P 1'
#
loop_
_entity.id
_entity.type
_entity.pdbx_description
1 polymer ?
#
loop_
_entity_poly.entity_id
_entity_poly.type
_entity_poly.pdbx_seq_one_letter_code
_entity_poly.pdbx_strand_id
1 'polypeptide(L)'
;ENSGQELIQGKGKKPLFWCDMCDANVSHVAGKYKIHVKVKDQTTTTTLLLFDGFAKEIINKTANELLNGNFNEIEDPEDIP
;
A
#
# COMPACT_ATOMS: atom_id res chain seq x y z
N GLU A 1 21.58 14.54 14.88
CA GLU A 1 21.27 13.73 16.07
C GLU A 1 20.32 12.58 15.70
N ASN A 2 20.28 11.55 16.54
CA ASN A 2 19.47 10.34 16.42
C ASN A 2 18.12 10.55 17.14
N SER A 3 16.99 10.14 16.57
CA SER A 3 15.78 9.86 17.35
C SER A 3 14.77 9.01 16.57
N GLY A 4 14.90 7.69 16.78
CA GLY A 4 13.79 6.75 16.97
C GLY A 4 12.92 6.40 15.77
N GLN A 5 12.98 5.12 15.36
CA GLN A 5 11.85 4.21 15.55
C GLN A 5 12.28 2.74 15.36
N GLU A 6 11.58 1.90 16.11
CA GLU A 6 11.92 0.57 16.62
C GLU A 6 12.12 -0.52 15.58
N LEU A 7 13.05 -1.43 15.88
CA LEU A 7 13.36 -2.64 15.15
C LEU A 7 12.33 -3.73 15.48
N ILE A 8 11.61 -4.25 14.48
CA ILE A 8 11.28 -5.67 14.38
C ILE A 8 10.91 -6.04 12.94
N GLN A 9 11.86 -6.63 12.22
CA GLN A 9 11.60 -7.73 11.28
C GLN A 9 12.94 -8.44 11.01
N GLY A 10 12.90 -9.77 10.98
CA GLY A 10 14.07 -10.65 11.00
C GLY A 10 15.12 -10.31 9.94
N LYS A 11 16.36 -10.74 10.19
CA LYS A 11 17.51 -10.62 9.27
C LYS A 11 17.22 -11.33 7.93
N GLY A 12 16.47 -10.68 7.06
CA GLY A 12 16.23 -11.04 5.67
C GLY A 12 16.68 -9.88 4.78
N LYS A 13 17.24 -10.18 3.61
CA LYS A 13 17.60 -9.14 2.62
C LYS A 13 16.33 -8.37 2.25
N LYS A 14 16.41 -7.04 2.15
CA LYS A 14 15.28 -6.23 1.65
C LYS A 14 14.84 -6.78 0.29
N PRO A 15 13.53 -6.94 0.04
CA PRO A 15 13.05 -7.41 -1.27
C PRO A 15 13.47 -6.42 -2.37
N LEU A 16 13.80 -6.97 -3.54
CA LEU A 16 14.06 -6.21 -4.75
C LEU A 16 12.83 -6.29 -5.65
N PHE A 17 12.45 -5.15 -6.22
CA PHE A 17 11.33 -5.02 -7.14
C PHE A 17 11.86 -4.58 -8.50
N TRP A 18 11.27 -5.10 -9.56
CA TRP A 18 11.54 -4.61 -10.92
C TRP A 18 10.74 -3.33 -11.18
N CYS A 19 11.39 -2.30 -11.74
CA CYS A 19 10.74 -1.07 -12.15
C CYS A 19 10.90 -0.85 -13.66
N ASP A 20 9.81 -0.94 -14.41
CA ASP A 20 9.82 -0.80 -15.87
C ASP A 20 10.27 0.58 -16.35
N MET A 21 9.97 1.63 -15.58
CA MET A 21 10.35 3.01 -15.92
C MET A 21 11.85 3.25 -15.76
N CYS A 22 12.48 2.57 -14.80
CA CYS A 22 13.91 2.68 -14.53
C CYS A 22 14.74 1.61 -15.26
N ASP A 23 14.07 0.58 -15.80
CA ASP A 23 14.68 -0.62 -16.38
C ASP A 23 15.69 -1.29 -15.43
N ALA A 24 15.34 -1.37 -14.15
CA ALA A 24 16.25 -1.81 -13.09
C ALA A 24 15.55 -2.44 -11.88
N ASN A 25 16.31 -3.24 -11.13
CA ASN A 25 15.93 -3.70 -9.80
C ASN A 25 16.11 -2.57 -8.77
N VAL A 26 15.06 -2.27 -8.02
CA VAL A 26 15.02 -1.23 -6.98
C VAL A 26 14.65 -1.82 -5.62
N SER A 27 15.22 -1.27 -4.55
CA SER A 27 14.92 -1.66 -3.17
C SER A 27 14.13 -0.60 -2.39
N HIS A 28 14.02 0.62 -2.93
CA HIS A 28 13.31 1.74 -2.32
C HIS A 28 11.99 1.94 -3.06
N VAL A 29 10.99 1.14 -2.69
CA VAL A 29 9.63 1.25 -3.17
C VAL A 29 8.71 1.84 -2.10
N ALA A 30 7.61 2.43 -2.52
CA ALA A 30 6.58 2.93 -1.63
C ALA A 30 5.22 2.35 -2.04
N GLY A 31 4.42 1.92 -1.06
CA GLY A 31 3.05 1.48 -1.31
C GLY A 31 2.18 2.58 -1.91
N LYS A 32 1.28 2.23 -2.84
CA LYS A 32 0.33 3.14 -3.50
C LYS A 32 -1.06 2.52 -3.56
N TYR A 33 -2.10 3.33 -3.41
CA TYR A 33 -3.48 2.84 -3.50
C TYR A 33 -3.94 2.59 -4.94
N LYS A 34 -4.63 1.46 -5.10
CA LYS A 34 -5.45 1.10 -6.26
C LYS A 34 -6.67 0.32 -5.74
N ILE A 35 -7.66 1.04 -5.22
CA ILE A 35 -8.76 0.45 -4.44
C ILE A 35 -10.05 0.43 -5.25
N HIS A 36 -10.71 -0.73 -5.32
CA HIS A 36 -12.08 -0.82 -5.81
C HIS A 36 -13.07 -0.49 -4.68
N VAL A 37 -13.84 0.57 -4.84
CA VAL A 37 -14.83 1.01 -3.85
C VAL A 37 -16.23 0.87 -4.42
N LYS A 38 -17.09 0.11 -3.73
CA LYS A 38 -18.50 -0.02 -4.07
C LYS A 38 -19.30 1.03 -3.31
N VAL A 39 -19.96 1.92 -4.04
CA VAL A 39 -20.76 3.01 -3.49
C VAL A 39 -22.22 2.73 -3.80
N LYS A 40 -23.10 2.87 -2.81
CA LYS A 40 -24.54 2.73 -2.95
C LYS A 40 -25.23 3.98 -2.43
N ASP A 41 -26.12 4.54 -3.23
CA ASP A 41 -27.06 5.57 -2.81
C ASP A 41 -28.51 5.08 -2.87
N GLN A 42 -29.48 5.98 -2.74
CA GLN A 42 -30.91 5.64 -2.76
C GLN A 42 -31.38 5.15 -4.14
N THR A 43 -30.64 5.43 -5.20
CA THR A 43 -31.03 5.16 -6.58
C THR A 43 -30.30 3.93 -7.13
N THR A 44 -28.99 3.86 -6.94
CA THR A 44 -28.14 2.91 -7.64
C THR A 44 -26.92 2.50 -6.82
N THR A 45 -26.19 1.52 -7.36
CA THR A 45 -24.90 1.09 -6.84
C THR A 45 -23.90 1.10 -7.97
N THR A 46 -22.72 1.64 -7.71
CA THR A 46 -21.62 1.72 -8.67
C THR A 46 -20.30 1.31 -8.02
N THR A 47 -19.33 0.92 -8.84
CA THR A 47 -17.97 0.57 -8.40
C THR A 47 -17.00 1.58 -9.01
N LEU A 48 -16.18 2.18 -8.16
CA LEU A 48 -15.16 3.17 -8.52
C LEU A 48 -13.77 2.59 -8.27
N LEU A 49 -12.78 3.02 -9.06
CA LEU A 49 -11.38 2.78 -8.77
C LEU A 49 -10.75 4.07 -8.24
N LEU A 50 -10.25 4.02 -7.00
CA LEU A 50 -9.58 5.15 -6.35
C LEU A 50 -8.08 4.94 -6.30
N PHE A 51 -7.36 5.96 -6.75
CA PHE A 51 -5.91 6.06 -6.67
C PHE A 51 -5.46 6.89 -5.47
N ASP A 52 -4.14 6.97 -5.28
CA ASP A 52 -3.46 7.45 -4.07
C ASP A 52 -3.99 8.76 -3.48
N GLY A 53 -4.29 9.78 -4.30
CA GLY A 53 -4.77 11.08 -3.83
C GLY A 53 -6.10 10.97 -3.07
N PHE A 54 -7.16 10.56 -3.77
CA PHE A 54 -8.50 10.41 -3.19
C PHE A 54 -8.56 9.32 -2.12
N ALA A 55 -7.84 8.21 -2.31
CA ALA A 55 -7.82 7.13 -1.34
C ALA A 55 -7.18 7.56 -0.01
N LYS A 56 -6.09 8.34 -0.04
CA LYS A 56 -5.46 8.88 1.17
C LYS A 56 -6.41 9.80 1.95
N GLU A 57 -7.19 10.63 1.27
CA GLU A 57 -8.15 11.53 1.93
C GLU A 57 -9.24 10.76 2.68
N ILE A 58 -9.72 9.65 2.10
CA ILE A 58 -10.78 8.83 2.70
C ILE A 58 -10.25 7.97 3.85
N ILE A 59 -9.08 7.34 3.66
CA ILE A 59 -8.48 6.40 4.63
C ILE A 59 -7.70 7.14 5.73
N ASN A 60 -7.32 8.40 5.46
CA ASN A 60 -6.51 9.26 6.32
C ASN A 60 -5.12 8.67 6.67
N LYS A 61 -4.60 7.79 5.82
CA LYS A 61 -3.25 7.23 5.87
C LYS A 61 -2.75 6.99 4.45
N THR A 62 -1.44 7.07 4.25
CA THR A 62 -0.81 6.63 3.00
C THR A 62 -0.77 5.10 2.94
N ALA A 63 -0.80 4.54 1.73
CA ALA A 63 -0.68 3.10 1.54
C ALA A 63 0.64 2.56 2.12
N ASN A 64 1.72 3.35 2.04
CA ASN A 64 3.01 2.99 2.62
C ASN A 64 2.99 2.86 4.15
N GLU A 65 2.25 3.75 4.84
CA GLU A 65 2.06 3.66 6.30
C GLU A 65 1.22 2.46 6.71
N LEU A 66 0.19 2.10 5.92
CA LEU A 66 -0.63 0.91 6.18
C LEU A 66 0.17 -0.38 6.05
N LEU A 67 0.99 -0.50 5.01
CA LEU A 67 1.81 -1.68 4.78
C LEU A 67 2.94 -1.81 5.81
N ASN A 68 3.38 -0.70 6.41
CA ASN A 68 4.45 -0.67 7.41
C ASN A 68 5.72 -1.47 6.99
N GLY A 69 6.06 -1.41 5.71
CA GLY A 69 7.21 -2.14 5.13
C GLY A 69 6.97 -3.62 4.86
N ASN A 70 5.79 -4.16 5.11
CA ASN A 70 5.38 -5.49 4.67
C ASN A 70 4.87 -5.43 3.22
N PHE A 71 5.61 -6.02 2.30
CA PHE A 71 5.26 -6.12 0.89
C PHE A 71 4.91 -7.54 0.46
N ASN A 72 4.67 -8.45 1.42
CA ASN A 72 4.18 -9.77 1.10
C ASN A 72 2.78 -9.65 0.51
N GLU A 73 2.49 -10.49 -0.49
CA GLU A 73 1.16 -10.56 -1.07
C GLU A 73 0.18 -11.06 -0.01
N ILE A 74 -0.97 -10.40 0.09
CA ILE A 74 -2.05 -10.81 0.99
C ILE A 74 -2.76 -11.96 0.28
N GLU A 75 -2.55 -13.20 0.76
CA GLU A 75 -3.21 -14.38 0.20
C GLU A 75 -4.65 -14.55 0.69
N ASP A 76 -4.95 -14.09 1.91
CA ASP A 76 -6.29 -14.13 2.49
C ASP A 76 -6.97 -12.75 2.39
N PRO A 77 -8.09 -12.61 1.65
CA PRO A 77 -8.80 -11.35 1.53
C PRO A 77 -9.38 -10.83 2.86
N GLU A 78 -9.48 -11.64 3.92
CA GLU A 78 -9.87 -11.19 5.26
C GLU A 78 -8.70 -10.58 6.06
N ASP A 79 -7.44 -10.79 5.65
CA ASP A 79 -6.23 -10.24 6.28
C ASP A 79 -5.90 -8.80 5.83
N ILE A 80 -6.90 -8.08 5.32
CA ILE A 80 -6.78 -6.65 5.03
C ILE A 80 -6.68 -5.85 6.34
N PRO A 81 -5.63 -5.03 6.54
CA PRO A 81 -5.44 -4.22 7.75
C PRO A 81 -6.46 -3.09 7.91
#